data_AF-A0A1G2XRD8-F1
#
_entry.id   AF-A0A1G2XRD8-F1
#
_cell.length_a   1.000
_cell.length_b   1.000
_cell.length_c   1.000
_cell.angle_alpha   90.00
_cell.angle_beta   90.00
_cell.angle_gamma   90.00
#
_symmetry.space_group_name_H-M   'P 1'
#
loop_
_entity.id
_entity.type
_entity.pdbx_description
1 polymer ?
#
loop_
_entity_poly.entity_id
_entity_poly.type
_entity_poly.pdbx_seq_one_letter_code
_entity_poly.pdbx_strand_id
1 'polypeptide(L)'
;MNHKLFIKVIIVGLIIMANTSWLFAYDPQRSYFFEDWRTYNLDDPDDPLNSDWYYDLTTPWCDVYGMPWYSIPRWGVLKTDPDGTVWGDTVFVDDDRTCMIREKDDNDNPVINAIGHGADIYILQIILGYFNVGGEPGEGGGTLYLHPGNYTVRLMGELNAQEHINNIWQYGGNLMGQIRIGSKQPEYGGAFVHDNADAKYDMYGGTLTTTCNREANAGLVVGNSSPGVDLRCDAEFNMYGGSIITNQLALANQDCNGVFNMNGGTITFEDFVTATNPTDLIIGFDRLAKEATFNLGDVNTTGTLDGPYTNITVRSNLGIFNGWGTVAFGGTLSNSGIIDANGYGIERDLDFSSMSSVQEPNDNAVGSANGWYAENKGRLVLPSILVASGTNICNWGEAAEDTDIDMINSARITFDSSMAGTLTGNLLCDGRSDLPVNSFRVIGAWDFQNTASVSNVGIVVRYDDLLSAQLEMTEADLKIYQYQTDQWVDVTSSIDTTKKQISGSASSLGIFVVGVVITNPANCYEVHKIGQGYLGDLNYDCEVNSEDLSMFVDQWLMSGTLDSDFNHSSTVDALDFNILAEDWLQNNNP
;
A
#
# COMPACT_ATOMS: atom_id res chain seq x y z
N MET A 1 -28.38 -42.67 -21.05
CA MET A 1 -26.94 -42.54 -20.71
C MET A 1 -26.10 -43.11 -21.85
N ASN A 2 -25.28 -42.27 -22.48
CA ASN A 2 -24.47 -42.64 -23.63
C ASN A 2 -23.10 -43.17 -23.13
N HIS A 3 -22.92 -44.50 -23.13
CA HIS A 3 -21.72 -45.17 -22.59
C HIS A 3 -20.37 -44.67 -23.13
N LYS A 4 -20.37 -44.01 -24.30
CA LYS A 4 -19.16 -43.43 -24.89
C LYS A 4 -18.68 -42.15 -24.20
N LEU A 5 -19.58 -41.41 -23.54
CA LEU A 5 -19.23 -40.18 -22.82
C LEU A 5 -18.67 -40.49 -21.43
N PHE A 6 -19.26 -41.47 -20.74
CA PHE A 6 -18.80 -41.96 -19.43
C PHE A 6 -17.34 -42.49 -19.48
N ILE A 7 -16.97 -43.15 -20.58
CA ILE A 7 -15.60 -43.63 -20.78
C ILE A 7 -14.61 -42.47 -21.01
N LYS A 8 -15.02 -41.37 -21.67
CA LYS A 8 -14.13 -40.22 -21.88
C LYS A 8 -13.84 -39.46 -20.58
N VAL A 9 -14.84 -39.29 -19.71
CA VAL A 9 -14.67 -38.62 -18.40
C VAL A 9 -13.75 -39.44 -17.48
N ILE A 10 -13.90 -40.77 -17.45
CA ILE A 10 -12.99 -41.65 -16.69
C ILE A 10 -11.55 -41.59 -17.23
N ILE A 11 -11.36 -41.48 -18.55
CA ILE A 11 -10.03 -41.39 -19.16
C ILE A 11 -9.36 -40.05 -18.84
N VAL A 12 -10.09 -38.93 -18.85
CA VAL A 12 -9.53 -37.63 -18.47
C VAL A 12 -9.16 -37.61 -16.98
N GLY A 13 -10.02 -38.13 -16.09
CA GLY A 13 -9.72 -38.26 -14.67
C GLY A 13 -8.51 -39.17 -14.37
N LEU A 14 -8.32 -40.25 -15.13
CA LEU A 14 -7.15 -41.14 -14.99
C LEU A 14 -5.86 -40.53 -15.57
N ILE A 15 -5.94 -39.69 -16.60
CA ILE A 15 -4.77 -39.00 -17.16
C ILE A 15 -4.26 -37.90 -16.23
N ILE A 16 -5.15 -37.22 -15.50
CA ILE A 16 -4.77 -36.20 -14.52
C ILE A 16 -4.10 -36.85 -13.29
N MET A 17 -4.62 -37.99 -12.81
CA MET A 17 -4.01 -38.71 -11.67
C MET A 17 -2.65 -39.37 -12.00
N ALA A 18 -2.33 -39.62 -13.27
CA ALA A 18 -1.06 -40.24 -13.67
C ALA A 18 0.11 -39.26 -13.80
N ASN A 19 -0.14 -37.94 -13.86
CA ASN A 19 0.90 -36.94 -14.10
C ASN A 19 1.41 -36.22 -12.83
N THR A 20 0.89 -36.53 -11.64
CA THR A 20 1.28 -35.88 -10.38
C THR A 20 2.32 -36.63 -9.54
N SER A 21 2.98 -37.66 -10.09
CA SER A 21 3.94 -38.49 -9.33
C SER A 21 5.41 -38.47 -9.83
N TRP A 22 5.80 -37.46 -10.62
CA TRP A 22 7.19 -37.28 -11.06
C TRP A 22 7.72 -35.86 -10.81
N LEU A 23 7.77 -35.43 -9.55
CA LEU A 23 8.64 -34.33 -9.12
C LEU A 23 8.81 -34.44 -7.60
N PHE A 24 9.87 -35.16 -7.18
CA PHE A 24 10.67 -34.97 -5.95
C PHE A 24 11.58 -36.20 -5.79
N ALA A 25 12.71 -36.18 -6.49
CA ALA A 25 13.87 -36.98 -6.13
C ALA A 25 15.06 -36.02 -5.97
N TYR A 26 15.26 -35.61 -4.72
CA TYR A 26 16.38 -34.81 -4.24
C TYR A 26 17.65 -35.67 -4.30
N ASP A 27 18.62 -35.29 -5.13
CA ASP A 27 19.95 -35.92 -5.23
C ASP A 27 20.96 -35.09 -4.42
N PRO A 28 21.48 -35.59 -3.29
CA PRO A 28 22.39 -34.82 -2.44
C PRO A 28 23.85 -35.19 -2.69
N GLN A 29 24.35 -35.24 -3.93
CA GLN A 29 25.80 -35.40 -4.19
C GLN A 29 26.30 -34.66 -5.44
N ARG A 30 26.44 -33.33 -5.36
CA ARG A 30 27.38 -32.57 -6.20
C ARG A 30 28.10 -31.49 -5.40
N SER A 31 29.23 -31.87 -4.82
CA SER A 31 30.24 -30.95 -4.31
C SER A 31 31.04 -30.41 -5.50
N TYR A 32 31.00 -29.11 -5.75
CA TYR A 32 31.96 -28.46 -6.63
C TYR A 32 33.29 -28.29 -5.89
N PHE A 33 34.34 -28.89 -6.45
CA PHE A 33 35.74 -28.64 -6.11
C PHE A 33 36.13 -27.26 -6.63
N PHE A 34 36.64 -26.39 -5.75
CA PHE A 34 37.59 -25.35 -6.10
C PHE A 34 38.90 -25.64 -5.35
N GLU A 35 39.86 -26.24 -6.04
CA GLU A 35 41.27 -26.20 -5.67
C GLU A 35 41.86 -24.92 -6.26
N ASP A 36 42.28 -23.98 -5.42
CA ASP A 36 43.56 -23.28 -5.61
C ASP A 36 44.03 -22.72 -4.26
N TRP A 37 44.91 -23.46 -3.59
CA TRP A 37 45.67 -22.95 -2.45
C TRP A 37 47.06 -22.57 -2.96
N ARG A 38 47.31 -21.27 -3.19
CA ARG A 38 48.68 -20.74 -3.15
C ARG A 38 49.00 -20.30 -1.74
N THR A 39 49.82 -21.08 -1.07
CA THR A 39 50.54 -20.68 0.14
C THR A 39 51.62 -19.67 -0.27
N TYR A 40 51.52 -18.44 0.22
CA TYR A 40 52.66 -17.51 0.20
C TYR A 40 53.61 -17.89 1.32
N ASN A 41 54.84 -18.20 0.94
CA ASN A 41 55.96 -18.47 1.84
C ASN A 41 56.51 -17.13 2.34
N LEU A 42 56.43 -16.86 3.65
CA LEU A 42 56.88 -15.60 4.26
C LEU A 42 58.39 -15.56 4.58
N ASP A 43 59.19 -16.48 4.05
CA ASP A 43 60.62 -16.61 4.37
C ASP A 43 61.55 -16.56 3.14
N ASP A 44 61.17 -15.91 2.03
CA ASP A 44 62.08 -15.67 0.90
C ASP A 44 62.68 -14.24 0.94
N PRO A 45 63.95 -14.07 1.36
CA PRO A 45 64.62 -12.78 1.38
C PRO A 45 65.05 -12.27 0.00
N ASP A 46 64.81 -13.02 -1.10
CA ASP A 46 65.22 -12.64 -2.45
C ASP A 46 64.03 -12.25 -3.38
N ASP A 47 62.83 -11.96 -2.84
CA ASP A 47 61.71 -11.44 -3.64
C ASP A 47 62.00 -10.01 -4.17
N PRO A 48 62.12 -9.81 -5.50
CA PRO A 48 62.47 -8.53 -6.10
C PRO A 48 61.35 -7.47 -6.07
N LEU A 49 60.23 -7.71 -5.40
CA LEU A 49 59.12 -6.76 -5.26
C LEU A 49 59.06 -6.01 -3.91
N ASN A 50 60.08 -6.17 -3.05
CA ASN A 50 60.13 -5.50 -1.75
C ASN A 50 61.18 -4.36 -1.70
N SER A 51 60.96 -3.28 -2.44
CA SER A 51 61.79 -2.08 -2.36
C SER A 51 60.96 -0.81 -2.16
N ASP A 52 60.53 -0.57 -0.93
CA ASP A 52 60.01 0.74 -0.52
C ASP A 52 61.15 1.70 -0.18
N TRP A 53 61.13 2.85 -0.86
CA TRP A 53 62.04 3.95 -0.67
C TRP A 53 61.59 4.78 0.54
N TYR A 54 62.41 4.80 1.59
CA TYR A 54 62.31 5.78 2.67
C TYR A 54 62.79 7.15 2.16
N TYR A 55 61.90 8.15 2.10
CA TYR A 55 62.29 9.55 2.08
C TYR A 55 62.03 10.18 3.45
N ASP A 56 63.13 10.52 4.11
CA ASP A 56 63.23 11.43 5.26
C ASP A 56 63.08 12.87 4.76
N LEU A 57 62.06 13.58 5.27
CA LEU A 57 61.93 15.03 5.13
C LEU A 57 61.78 15.67 6.51
N THR A 58 62.91 15.74 7.21
CA THR A 58 63.13 16.67 8.32
C THR A 58 63.49 18.07 7.78
N THR A 59 62.55 19.02 7.73
CA THR A 59 62.80 20.47 7.97
C THR A 59 61.49 21.29 8.05
N PRO A 60 61.40 22.30 8.95
CA PRO A 60 60.15 22.96 9.30
C PRO A 60 59.86 24.19 8.43
N TRP A 61 58.60 24.39 8.07
CA TRP A 61 58.11 25.66 7.52
C TRP A 61 57.25 26.40 8.54
N CYS A 62 57.43 27.71 8.51
CA CYS A 62 57.08 28.74 9.47
C CYS A 62 55.59 29.12 9.53
N ASP A 63 55.21 29.63 10.71
CA ASP A 63 53.93 30.20 11.09
C ASP A 63 53.38 31.29 10.14
N VAL A 64 52.08 31.23 9.84
CA VAL A 64 51.24 32.40 9.54
C VAL A 64 49.82 32.20 10.13
N TYR A 65 49.55 32.96 11.19
CA TYR A 65 48.27 33.44 11.76
C TYR A 65 47.18 32.45 12.22
N GLY A 66 46.86 32.60 13.52
CA GLY A 66 45.97 31.74 14.28
C GLY A 66 44.47 31.98 14.15
N MET A 67 43.73 30.89 14.35
CA MET A 67 42.42 30.76 15.01
C MET A 67 42.31 29.30 15.52
N PRO A 68 41.67 29.02 16.67
CA PRO A 68 41.64 27.68 17.24
C PRO A 68 40.55 26.85 16.57
N TRP A 69 40.94 25.94 15.68
CA TRP A 69 40.11 24.82 15.27
C TRP A 69 40.67 23.55 15.91
N TYR A 70 39.79 22.76 16.53
CA TYR A 70 40.07 21.37 16.87
C TYR A 70 40.37 20.64 15.55
N SER A 71 41.65 20.39 15.28
CA SER A 71 42.07 19.53 14.18
C SER A 71 41.95 18.07 14.62
N ILE A 72 40.94 17.36 14.12
CA ILE A 72 40.97 15.89 14.06
C ILE A 72 42.01 15.53 12.98
N PRO A 73 42.99 14.64 13.22
CA PRO A 73 44.00 14.32 12.23
C PRO A 73 43.37 13.54 11.07
N ARG A 74 43.43 14.11 9.86
CA ARG A 74 43.05 13.43 8.61
C ARG A 74 44.19 12.53 8.17
N TRP A 75 43.98 11.22 8.18
CA TRP A 75 44.84 10.25 7.50
C TRP A 75 43.99 9.56 6.44
N GLY A 76 44.32 9.82 5.17
CA GLY A 76 43.86 9.02 4.04
C GLY A 76 45.09 8.69 3.20
N VAL A 77 45.30 7.42 2.90
CA VAL A 77 46.34 6.96 1.98
C VAL A 77 45.72 6.85 0.60
N LEU A 78 46.11 7.74 -0.31
CA LEU A 78 45.80 7.60 -1.74
C LEU A 78 46.79 6.58 -2.33
N LYS A 79 46.28 5.53 -2.95
CA LYS A 79 47.07 4.71 -3.89
C LYS A 79 46.72 5.12 -5.31
N THR A 80 47.77 5.25 -6.11
CA THR A 80 47.70 5.48 -7.55
C THR A 80 48.16 4.21 -8.25
N ASP A 81 47.37 3.75 -9.20
CA ASP A 81 47.82 2.71 -10.12
C ASP A 81 48.83 3.28 -11.12
N PRO A 82 49.67 2.44 -11.76
CA PRO A 82 50.70 2.89 -12.70
C PRO A 82 50.17 3.64 -13.94
N ASP A 83 48.87 3.57 -14.21
CA ASP A 83 48.20 4.28 -15.30
C ASP A 83 47.65 5.66 -14.90
N GLY A 84 47.83 6.07 -13.64
CA GLY A 84 47.36 7.35 -13.12
C GLY A 84 45.95 7.32 -12.52
N THR A 85 45.32 6.16 -12.41
CA THR A 85 44.01 6.01 -11.75
C THR A 85 44.16 6.23 -10.25
N VAL A 86 43.40 7.18 -9.69
CA VAL A 86 43.34 7.47 -8.25
C VAL A 86 42.05 6.88 -7.71
N TRP A 87 42.15 5.93 -6.77
CA TRP A 87 41.00 5.44 -6.03
C TRP A 87 40.83 6.29 -4.77
N GLY A 88 39.67 6.92 -4.62
CA GLY A 88 39.33 7.77 -3.48
C GLY A 88 38.10 7.25 -2.76
N ASP A 89 38.26 6.26 -1.89
CA ASP A 89 37.19 5.81 -1.00
C ASP A 89 37.38 6.47 0.36
N THR A 90 36.46 7.36 0.73
CA THR A 90 36.42 7.90 2.11
C THR A 90 35.13 7.42 2.79
N VAL A 91 35.22 6.27 3.47
CA VAL A 91 34.24 5.90 4.50
C VAL A 91 34.82 6.29 5.84
N PHE A 92 34.19 7.23 6.55
CA PHE A 92 34.54 7.51 7.93
C PHE A 92 33.93 6.41 8.81
N VAL A 93 34.77 5.51 9.32
CA VAL A 93 34.41 4.57 10.39
C VAL A 93 35.20 4.97 11.63
N ASP A 94 34.52 5.27 12.73
CA ASP A 94 35.16 5.50 14.03
C ASP A 94 35.50 4.15 14.69
N ASP A 95 36.79 3.98 14.96
CA ASP A 95 37.52 2.87 15.61
C ASP A 95 37.31 1.41 15.10
N ASP A 96 38.45 0.81 14.73
CA ASP A 96 38.78 -0.63 14.60
C ASP A 96 37.86 -1.55 13.79
N ARG A 97 37.08 -1.05 12.83
CA ARG A 97 36.11 -1.86 12.08
C ARG A 97 36.30 -1.80 10.57
N THR A 98 36.43 -2.96 9.95
CA THR A 98 36.53 -3.13 8.49
C THR A 98 35.15 -3.10 7.85
N CYS A 99 34.84 -2.02 7.13
CA CYS A 99 33.87 -2.07 6.03
C CYS A 99 34.58 -2.68 4.82
N MET A 100 34.04 -3.75 4.22
CA MET A 100 34.57 -4.26 2.96
C MET A 100 33.74 -3.69 1.81
N ILE A 101 34.32 -2.74 1.07
CA ILE A 101 33.88 -2.42 -0.29
C ILE A 101 34.64 -3.40 -1.18
N ARG A 102 34.02 -4.49 -1.62
CA ARG A 102 34.70 -5.45 -2.50
C ARG A 102 33.88 -6.11 -3.59
N GLU A 103 32.60 -5.79 -3.73
CA GLU A 103 31.84 -6.32 -4.85
C GLU A 103 31.19 -5.21 -5.65
N LYS A 104 31.24 -5.40 -6.96
CA LYS A 104 30.37 -4.71 -7.88
C LYS A 104 29.17 -5.62 -8.13
N ASP A 105 27.99 -5.06 -8.34
CA ASP A 105 26.83 -5.85 -8.77
C ASP A 105 27.02 -6.34 -10.23
N ASP A 106 26.04 -7.10 -10.74
CA ASP A 106 26.06 -7.60 -12.12
C ASP A 106 26.12 -6.49 -13.19
N ASN A 107 25.93 -5.23 -12.79
CA ASN A 107 25.98 -4.04 -13.63
C ASN A 107 27.22 -3.16 -13.37
N ASP A 108 28.22 -3.67 -12.65
CA ASP A 108 29.48 -2.99 -12.35
C ASP A 108 29.32 -1.79 -11.37
N ASN A 109 28.19 -1.68 -10.66
CA ASN A 109 27.96 -0.62 -9.66
C ASN A 109 28.65 -0.95 -8.33
N PRO A 110 29.24 0.03 -7.62
CA PRO A 110 29.86 -0.21 -6.32
C PRO A 110 28.81 -0.64 -5.27
N VAL A 111 29.03 -1.79 -4.63
CA VAL A 111 28.20 -2.29 -3.53
C VAL A 111 28.92 -2.06 -2.19
N ILE A 112 28.26 -1.37 -1.26
CA ILE A 112 28.74 -1.25 0.12
C ILE A 112 28.04 -2.32 0.97
N ASN A 113 28.79 -3.38 1.32
CA ASN A 113 28.35 -4.39 2.27
C ASN A 113 28.83 -4.01 3.68
N ALA A 114 27.91 -3.47 4.49
CA ALA A 114 28.17 -3.25 5.91
C ALA A 114 27.83 -4.53 6.70
N ILE A 115 28.85 -5.27 7.13
CA ILE A 115 28.70 -6.44 8.02
C ILE A 115 29.09 -5.99 9.44
N GLY A 116 28.11 -5.80 10.32
CA GLY A 116 28.36 -5.45 11.72
C GLY A 116 27.58 -6.34 12.67
N HIS A 117 28.26 -7.09 13.53
CA HIS A 117 27.59 -7.81 14.61
C HIS A 117 27.42 -6.89 15.83
N GLY A 118 26.21 -6.34 16.01
CA GLY A 118 25.73 -5.83 17.31
C GLY A 118 26.30 -4.50 17.81
N ALA A 119 26.69 -3.57 16.93
CA ALA A 119 27.12 -2.23 17.32
C ALA A 119 26.42 -1.14 16.49
N ASP A 120 26.22 0.03 17.10
CA ASP A 120 25.71 1.22 16.42
C ASP A 120 26.65 1.63 15.28
N ILE A 121 26.10 1.93 14.10
CA ILE A 121 26.84 2.43 12.94
C ILE A 121 26.50 3.91 12.79
N TYR A 122 27.48 4.78 13.07
CA TYR A 122 27.34 6.21 12.85
C TYR A 122 27.76 6.54 11.42
N ILE A 123 26.78 6.78 10.55
CA ILE A 123 27.03 7.24 9.19
C ILE A 123 26.76 8.73 9.15
N LEU A 124 27.82 9.54 9.09
CA LEU A 124 27.72 11.00 9.09
C LEU A 124 27.19 11.53 7.74
N GLN A 125 27.57 10.87 6.64
CA GLN A 125 27.11 11.15 5.27
C GLN A 125 27.52 9.96 4.37
N ILE A 126 26.62 9.48 3.51
CA ILE A 126 27.00 8.60 2.39
C ILE A 126 27.01 9.47 1.14
N ILE A 127 28.18 9.64 0.53
CA ILE A 127 28.31 10.21 -0.81
C ILE A 127 28.66 9.04 -1.72
N LEU A 128 27.72 8.57 -2.55
CA LEU A 128 27.98 7.58 -3.58
C LEU A 128 28.18 8.36 -4.90
N GLY A 129 29.41 8.44 -5.38
CA GLY A 129 29.72 9.17 -6.60
C GLY A 129 31.02 8.72 -7.25
N TYR A 130 31.01 8.64 -8.58
CA TYR A 130 32.20 8.43 -9.40
C TYR A 130 32.86 9.79 -9.67
N PHE A 131 34.04 10.05 -9.10
CA PHE A 131 34.82 11.23 -9.46
C PHE A 131 35.65 10.95 -10.72
N ASN A 132 35.14 11.34 -11.89
CA ASN A 132 35.97 11.40 -13.09
C ASN A 132 36.87 12.64 -13.01
N VAL A 133 38.19 12.44 -12.99
CA VAL A 133 39.19 13.52 -13.03
C VAL A 133 39.29 14.05 -14.46
N GLY A 134 38.24 14.74 -14.94
CA GLY A 134 38.26 15.34 -16.28
C GLY A 134 36.93 15.52 -17.00
N GLY A 135 35.91 16.08 -16.33
CA GLY A 135 34.72 16.64 -17.01
C GLY A 135 33.55 15.67 -17.14
N GLU A 136 32.43 16.09 -16.55
CA GLU A 136 31.12 15.43 -16.41
C GLU A 136 31.04 14.25 -15.42
N PRO A 137 30.22 14.37 -14.35
CA PRO A 137 29.94 13.25 -13.45
C PRO A 137 29.19 12.16 -14.23
N GLY A 138 29.66 10.92 -14.10
CA GLY A 138 29.00 9.76 -14.70
C GLY A 138 27.77 9.33 -13.88
N GLU A 139 26.72 8.88 -14.57
CA GLU A 139 25.51 8.31 -13.96
C GLU A 139 25.85 7.02 -13.20
N GLY A 140 26.12 7.11 -11.90
CA GLY A 140 26.49 5.97 -11.08
C GLY A 140 25.53 5.78 -9.90
N GLY A 141 24.47 4.99 -10.08
CA GLY A 141 23.56 4.56 -9.01
C GLY A 141 24.27 3.67 -7.98
N GLY A 142 24.30 4.06 -6.72
CA GLY A 142 24.71 3.19 -5.63
C GLY A 142 23.51 2.53 -4.94
N THR A 143 23.69 1.28 -4.50
CA THR A 143 22.71 0.55 -3.69
C THR A 143 23.28 0.28 -2.30
N LEU A 144 22.55 0.64 -1.25
CA LEU A 144 22.90 0.29 0.13
C LEU A 144 22.17 -1.00 0.52
N TYR A 145 22.93 -2.07 0.76
CA TYR A 145 22.41 -3.33 1.31
C TYR A 145 22.73 -3.40 2.81
N LEU A 146 21.69 -3.42 3.64
CA LEU A 146 21.82 -3.72 5.07
C LEU A 146 21.46 -5.20 5.29
N HIS A 147 22.45 -6.01 5.65
CA HIS A 147 22.24 -7.43 6.00
C HIS A 147 21.34 -7.59 7.25
N PRO A 148 20.73 -8.76 7.47
CA PRO A 148 20.07 -9.06 8.74
C PRO A 148 20.99 -8.90 9.95
N GLY A 149 20.59 -8.06 10.91
CA GLY A 149 21.31 -7.81 12.16
C GLY A 149 20.70 -6.64 12.94
N ASN A 150 21.04 -6.43 14.21
CA ASN A 150 20.60 -5.25 14.97
C ASN A 150 21.62 -4.12 14.79
N TYR A 151 21.29 -3.13 13.96
CA TYR A 151 22.08 -1.91 13.76
C TYR A 151 21.42 -0.74 14.48
N THR A 152 22.10 0.37 14.69
CA THR A 152 21.46 1.67 14.89
C THR A 152 22.13 2.60 13.91
N VAL A 153 21.48 2.90 12.78
CA VAL A 153 22.00 3.86 11.82
C VAL A 153 21.51 5.23 12.25
N ARG A 154 22.32 5.99 13.00
CA ARG A 154 21.92 7.36 13.37
C ARG A 154 22.38 8.34 12.31
N LEU A 155 21.44 8.86 11.53
CA LEU A 155 21.70 9.95 10.58
C LEU A 155 21.74 11.27 11.37
N MET A 156 22.92 11.87 11.51
CA MET A 156 23.09 13.16 12.20
C MET A 156 22.90 14.38 11.27
N GLY A 157 22.22 14.19 10.13
CA GLY A 157 21.90 15.20 9.11
C GLY A 157 20.80 14.72 8.16
N GLU A 158 20.32 15.59 7.27
CA GLU A 158 19.39 15.23 6.18
C GLU A 158 20.12 14.28 5.20
N LEU A 159 19.50 13.16 4.81
CA LEU A 159 20.06 12.29 3.76
C LEU A 159 19.89 12.98 2.41
N ASN A 160 20.74 13.98 2.14
CA ASN A 160 20.82 14.63 0.84
C ASN A 160 21.61 13.70 -0.09
N ALA A 161 20.89 12.86 -0.84
CA ALA A 161 21.44 12.21 -2.02
C ALA A 161 21.67 13.29 -3.09
N GLN A 162 22.78 14.02 -2.97
CA GLN A 162 23.18 14.99 -3.99
C GLN A 162 23.45 14.28 -5.32
N GLU A 163 23.88 13.01 -5.29
CA GLU A 163 24.07 12.16 -6.46
C GLU A 163 23.72 10.69 -6.12
N HIS A 164 22.80 10.12 -6.91
CA HIS A 164 22.62 8.70 -7.23
C HIS A 164 22.53 7.61 -6.11
N ILE A 165 21.54 7.67 -5.21
CA ILE A 165 21.10 6.45 -4.48
C ILE A 165 19.74 6.01 -5.03
N ASN A 166 19.74 4.98 -5.87
CA ASN A 166 18.52 4.53 -6.55
C ASN A 166 17.73 3.53 -5.72
N ASN A 167 18.40 2.71 -4.89
CA ASN A 167 17.76 1.66 -4.11
C ASN A 167 18.40 1.50 -2.71
N ILE A 168 17.58 1.28 -1.68
CA ILE A 168 18.04 0.87 -0.35
C ILE A 168 17.26 -0.38 0.09
N TRP A 169 17.97 -1.42 0.51
CA TRP A 169 17.40 -2.69 0.95
C TRP A 169 17.75 -2.93 2.41
N GLN A 170 16.73 -3.09 3.26
CA GLN A 170 16.93 -3.38 4.68
C GLN A 170 16.39 -4.76 5.06
N TYR A 171 17.32 -5.68 5.40
CA TYR A 171 17.01 -7.01 5.88
C TYR A 171 17.14 -7.17 7.41
N GLY A 172 17.15 -6.07 8.16
CA GLY A 172 17.22 -6.04 9.63
C GLY A 172 17.78 -4.72 10.19
N GLY A 173 17.71 -4.55 11.51
CA GLY A 173 18.41 -3.49 12.24
C GLY A 173 17.59 -2.26 12.55
N ASN A 174 18.10 -1.40 13.43
CA ASN A 174 17.51 -0.11 13.76
C ASN A 174 18.11 1.00 12.87
N LEU A 175 17.27 1.87 12.32
CA LEU A 175 17.67 3.11 11.64
C LEU A 175 17.05 4.26 12.43
N MET A 176 17.83 5.28 12.78
CA MET A 176 17.44 6.45 13.57
C MET A 176 17.70 7.74 12.78
N GLY A 177 16.66 8.51 12.47
CA GLY A 177 16.84 9.84 11.85
C GLY A 177 15.65 10.26 11.00
N GLN A 178 15.73 11.44 10.38
CA GLN A 178 14.77 11.81 9.35
C GLN A 178 15.16 11.11 8.04
N ILE A 179 14.22 10.41 7.41
CA ILE A 179 14.41 9.83 6.09
C ILE A 179 13.52 10.56 5.11
N ARG A 180 14.15 11.08 4.05
CA ARG A 180 13.49 11.65 2.89
C ARG A 180 13.93 10.82 1.70
N ILE A 181 12.98 10.15 1.06
CA ILE A 181 13.25 9.37 -0.15
C ILE A 181 12.82 10.23 -1.34
N GLY A 182 13.73 10.43 -2.30
CA GLY A 182 13.49 11.24 -3.51
C GLY A 182 13.84 12.74 -3.40
N SER A 183 14.49 13.21 -2.32
CA SER A 183 14.76 14.64 -2.12
C SER A 183 15.94 15.22 -2.89
N LYS A 184 15.72 16.35 -3.58
CA LYS A 184 16.77 17.26 -4.07
C LYS A 184 16.69 18.60 -3.34
N GLN A 185 17.75 19.00 -2.63
CA GLN A 185 17.91 20.34 -2.04
C GLN A 185 18.69 21.26 -3.01
N PRO A 186 18.29 22.54 -3.19
CA PRO A 186 19.04 23.50 -3.98
C PRO A 186 20.10 24.19 -3.10
N GLU A 187 21.35 23.74 -3.14
CA GLU A 187 22.46 24.57 -2.68
C GLU A 187 23.20 25.23 -3.85
N TYR A 188 23.18 26.56 -3.85
CA TYR A 188 24.05 27.48 -4.59
C TYR A 188 24.19 27.29 -6.11
N GLY A 189 23.24 27.86 -6.86
CA GLY A 189 23.56 28.69 -8.03
C GLY A 189 24.05 28.01 -9.32
N GLY A 190 23.84 26.70 -9.48
CA GLY A 190 24.05 26.00 -10.75
C GLY A 190 22.77 25.33 -11.23
N ALA A 191 22.26 25.71 -12.40
CA ALA A 191 21.15 25.03 -13.05
C ALA A 191 21.65 23.69 -13.64
N PHE A 192 21.68 22.65 -12.80
CA PHE A 192 21.87 21.27 -13.23
C PHE A 192 20.52 20.55 -13.14
N VAL A 193 19.90 20.37 -14.31
CA VAL A 193 18.73 19.51 -14.54
C VAL A 193 19.26 18.08 -14.55
N HIS A 194 18.92 17.30 -13.52
CA HIS A 194 19.15 15.87 -13.51
C HIS A 194 17.84 15.21 -13.13
N ASP A 195 17.34 14.37 -14.03
CA ASP A 195 16.21 13.47 -13.85
C ASP A 195 16.61 12.38 -12.84
N ASN A 196 16.31 12.58 -11.55
CA ASN A 196 16.51 11.51 -10.58
C ASN A 196 15.39 10.48 -10.77
N ALA A 197 15.80 9.31 -11.24
CA ALA A 197 15.00 8.11 -11.43
C ALA A 197 14.34 7.64 -10.12
N ASP A 198 13.18 7.00 -10.29
CA ASP A 198 12.31 6.38 -9.28
C ASP A 198 13.08 5.77 -8.10
N ALA A 199 12.96 6.37 -6.92
CA ALA A 199 13.68 5.91 -5.72
C ALA A 199 12.87 4.83 -5.00
N LYS A 200 13.45 3.63 -4.81
CA LYS A 200 12.76 2.51 -4.15
C LYS A 200 13.44 2.08 -2.84
N TYR A 201 12.63 1.83 -1.83
CA TYR A 201 13.06 1.31 -0.52
C TYR A 201 12.29 0.06 -0.14
N ASP A 202 12.99 -1.04 0.11
CA ASP A 202 12.37 -2.30 0.51
C ASP A 202 12.79 -2.70 1.93
N MET A 203 11.81 -2.77 2.84
CA MET A 203 11.95 -3.16 4.25
C MET A 203 11.39 -4.56 4.48
N TYR A 204 12.26 -5.54 4.75
CA TYR A 204 11.86 -6.92 5.05
C TYR A 204 11.77 -7.21 6.56
N GLY A 205 12.37 -6.36 7.39
CA GLY A 205 12.47 -6.55 8.84
C GLY A 205 13.23 -5.42 9.53
N GLY A 206 13.51 -5.58 10.83
CA GLY A 206 14.19 -4.56 11.64
C GLY A 206 13.25 -3.49 12.19
N THR A 207 13.84 -2.42 12.74
CA THR A 207 13.12 -1.26 13.24
C THR A 207 13.60 0.01 12.52
N LEU A 208 12.70 0.91 12.16
CA LEU A 208 13.03 2.23 11.63
C LEU A 208 12.41 3.28 12.54
N THR A 209 13.21 3.95 13.34
CA THR A 209 12.78 5.05 14.19
C THR A 209 13.06 6.39 13.52
N THR A 210 12.02 7.08 13.10
CA THR A 210 12.12 8.46 12.61
C THR A 210 11.53 9.40 13.65
N THR A 211 12.24 10.47 13.96
CA THR A 211 11.74 11.51 14.87
C THR A 211 12.01 12.85 14.25
N CYS A 212 10.98 13.68 14.13
CA CYS A 212 11.17 15.09 13.80
C CYS A 212 10.72 15.97 14.97
N ASN A 213 11.63 16.82 15.44
CA ASN A 213 11.36 17.78 16.51
C ASN A 213 10.78 19.11 16.01
N ARG A 214 10.46 19.21 14.71
CA ARG A 214 10.03 20.46 14.09
C ARG A 214 8.65 20.26 13.46
N GLU A 215 7.67 21.04 13.90
CA GLU A 215 6.27 21.05 13.43
C GLU A 215 6.11 21.17 11.90
N ALA A 216 7.16 21.56 11.17
CA ALA A 216 7.14 21.76 9.72
C ALA A 216 7.71 20.60 8.90
N ASN A 217 8.20 19.54 9.53
CA ASN A 217 8.91 18.45 8.83
C ASN A 217 8.41 17.09 9.33
N ALA A 218 7.90 16.26 8.42
CA ALA A 218 7.56 14.88 8.74
C ALA A 218 8.81 14.05 9.09
N GLY A 219 8.62 13.07 9.98
CA GLY A 219 9.66 12.12 10.40
C GLY A 219 10.11 11.25 9.23
N LEU A 220 9.14 10.70 8.49
CA LEU A 220 9.35 9.94 7.26
C LEU A 220 8.59 10.61 6.11
N VAL A 221 9.29 10.90 5.01
CA VAL A 221 8.67 11.41 3.76
C VAL A 221 9.03 10.51 2.59
N VAL A 222 8.01 10.08 1.85
CA VAL A 222 8.17 9.32 0.60
C VAL A 222 7.73 10.18 -0.58
N GLY A 223 8.68 10.53 -1.45
CA GLY A 223 8.46 11.38 -2.63
C GLY A 223 8.48 12.84 -2.23
N ASN A 224 9.63 13.49 -2.26
CA ASN A 224 9.80 14.86 -1.77
C ASN A 224 10.65 15.70 -2.72
N SER A 225 10.18 16.86 -3.18
CA SER A 225 11.02 17.82 -3.89
C SER A 225 11.07 19.19 -3.22
N SER A 226 12.02 20.00 -3.66
CA SER A 226 12.12 21.40 -3.27
C SER A 226 11.31 22.30 -4.20
N PRO A 227 10.77 23.44 -3.72
CA PRO A 227 9.96 24.30 -4.57
C PRO A 227 10.76 24.85 -5.76
N GLY A 228 10.18 24.77 -6.97
CA GLY A 228 10.71 25.43 -8.16
C GLY A 228 11.75 24.64 -8.96
N VAL A 229 11.92 23.34 -8.67
CA VAL A 229 12.60 22.40 -9.57
C VAL A 229 11.56 21.47 -10.18
N ASP A 230 11.32 21.60 -11.49
CA ASP A 230 10.47 20.70 -12.29
C ASP A 230 11.21 19.38 -12.51
N LEU A 231 11.30 18.58 -11.45
CA LEU A 231 11.95 17.27 -11.48
C LEU A 231 10.96 16.22 -11.01
N ARG A 232 10.88 15.13 -11.76
CA ARG A 232 10.16 13.92 -11.32
C ARG A 232 10.93 13.33 -10.14
N CYS A 233 10.22 13.01 -9.08
CA CYS A 233 10.77 12.57 -7.79
C CYS A 233 9.88 11.47 -7.23
N ASP A 234 9.59 10.51 -8.09
CA ASP A 234 8.74 9.38 -7.77
C ASP A 234 9.50 8.49 -6.78
N ALA A 235 8.83 8.15 -5.68
CA ALA A 235 9.42 7.31 -4.65
C ALA A 235 8.44 6.23 -4.20
N GLU A 236 8.97 5.04 -3.97
CA GLU A 236 8.24 3.87 -3.51
C GLU A 236 8.89 3.31 -2.25
N PHE A 237 8.09 3.06 -1.21
CA PHE A 237 8.52 2.36 0.00
C PHE A 237 7.70 1.09 0.16
N ASN A 238 8.34 -0.08 0.08
CA ASN A 238 7.70 -1.36 0.37
C ASN A 238 8.09 -1.85 1.76
N MET A 239 7.10 -2.20 2.56
CA MET A 239 7.26 -2.80 3.88
C MET A 239 6.66 -4.20 3.86
N TYR A 240 7.51 -5.22 3.85
CA TYR A 240 7.11 -6.63 3.95
C TYR A 240 7.17 -7.16 5.39
N GLY A 241 7.81 -6.41 6.30
CA GLY A 241 7.97 -6.78 7.70
C GLY A 241 8.68 -5.70 8.52
N GLY A 242 8.98 -6.00 9.79
CA GLY A 242 9.67 -5.10 10.71
C GLY A 242 8.74 -4.09 11.40
N SER A 243 9.33 -3.05 11.99
CA SER A 243 8.62 -2.00 12.72
C SER A 243 9.09 -0.61 12.29
N ILE A 244 8.20 0.31 11.98
CA ILE A 244 8.52 1.73 11.86
C ILE A 244 7.97 2.42 13.10
N ILE A 245 8.80 3.20 13.77
CA ILE A 245 8.42 4.09 14.85
C ILE A 245 8.56 5.50 14.30
N THR A 246 7.48 6.25 14.19
CA THR A 246 7.53 7.62 13.65
C THR A 246 6.62 8.56 14.41
N ASN A 247 6.82 9.87 14.33
CA ASN A 247 5.84 10.84 14.79
C ASN A 247 5.02 11.46 13.65
N GLN A 248 5.44 11.27 12.39
CA GLN A 248 4.68 11.73 11.24
C GLN A 248 5.19 11.00 9.99
N LEU A 249 4.26 10.49 9.18
CA LEU A 249 4.51 9.91 7.87
C LEU A 249 3.79 10.76 6.82
N ALA A 250 4.53 11.24 5.82
CA ALA A 250 3.99 12.04 4.73
C ALA A 250 4.32 11.41 3.38
N LEU A 251 3.34 11.33 2.49
CA LEU A 251 3.50 10.86 1.12
C LEU A 251 3.30 12.01 0.13
N ALA A 252 4.19 12.08 -0.84
CA ALA A 252 4.23 13.02 -1.94
C ALA A 252 4.22 14.50 -1.53
N ASN A 253 5.38 15.16 -1.65
CA ASN A 253 5.57 16.59 -1.47
C ASN A 253 6.07 17.21 -2.79
N GLN A 254 5.32 18.18 -3.31
CA GLN A 254 5.68 19.04 -4.47
C GLN A 254 6.06 18.29 -5.75
N ASP A 255 5.12 18.19 -6.70
CA ASP A 255 5.28 17.62 -8.04
C ASP A 255 5.83 16.18 -8.10
N CYS A 256 5.89 15.48 -6.96
CA CYS A 256 6.33 14.10 -6.81
C CYS A 256 5.16 13.10 -6.73
N ASN A 257 5.46 11.86 -7.10
CA ASN A 257 4.66 10.71 -6.70
C ASN A 257 5.26 10.07 -5.44
N GLY A 258 4.42 9.67 -4.49
CA GLY A 258 4.84 8.96 -3.27
C GLY A 258 3.97 7.74 -3.03
N VAL A 259 4.54 6.56 -3.13
CA VAL A 259 3.84 5.28 -2.91
C VAL A 259 4.41 4.58 -1.70
N PHE A 260 3.54 4.19 -0.76
CA PHE A 260 3.88 3.39 0.40
C PHE A 260 3.07 2.09 0.38
N ASN A 261 3.75 0.96 0.21
CA ASN A 261 3.15 -0.38 0.17
C ASN A 261 3.43 -1.12 1.48
N MET A 262 2.41 -1.28 2.32
CA MET A 262 2.52 -1.96 3.60
C MET A 262 1.97 -3.39 3.53
N ASN A 263 2.76 -4.31 3.00
CA ASN A 263 2.42 -5.74 2.89
C ASN A 263 2.74 -6.53 4.18
N GLY A 264 3.13 -5.85 5.26
CA GLY A 264 3.42 -6.49 6.54
C GLY A 264 4.04 -5.52 7.55
N GLY A 265 4.41 -6.08 8.71
CA GLY A 265 5.06 -5.34 9.80
C GLY A 265 4.13 -4.38 10.54
N THR A 266 4.72 -3.44 11.29
CA THR A 266 3.99 -2.52 12.17
C THR A 266 4.50 -1.09 12.03
N ILE A 267 3.63 -0.10 11.83
CA ILE A 267 3.96 1.31 12.01
C ILE A 267 3.33 1.77 13.33
N THR A 268 4.17 2.20 14.26
CA THR A 268 3.77 2.80 15.52
C THR A 268 4.04 4.29 15.47
N PHE A 269 2.99 5.09 15.66
CA PHE A 269 3.10 6.53 15.76
C PHE A 269 3.38 6.91 17.22
N GLU A 270 4.64 7.18 17.53
CA GLU A 270 5.08 7.46 18.89
C GLU A 270 4.75 8.88 19.35
N ASP A 271 4.29 8.92 20.59
CA ASP A 271 3.62 10.01 21.27
C ASP A 271 4.62 11.12 21.65
N PHE A 272 4.93 12.00 20.69
CA PHE A 272 5.38 13.35 21.01
C PHE A 272 4.14 14.24 21.12
N VAL A 273 3.47 14.18 22.28
CA VAL A 273 2.74 15.31 22.91
C VAL A 273 1.21 15.39 22.70
N THR A 274 0.43 14.67 23.52
CA THR A 274 -0.94 15.04 23.99
C THR A 274 -2.02 15.29 22.91
N ALA A 275 -3.31 15.31 23.29
CA ALA A 275 -4.41 15.59 22.36
C ALA A 275 -4.34 16.96 21.63
N THR A 276 -3.39 17.85 21.97
CA THR A 276 -3.26 19.18 21.35
C THR A 276 -2.27 19.25 20.19
N ASN A 277 -1.37 18.27 20.02
CA ASN A 277 -0.41 18.19 18.91
C ASN A 277 -0.41 16.74 18.35
N PRO A 278 -1.45 16.35 17.60
CA PRO A 278 -1.56 15.00 17.06
C PRO A 278 -0.40 14.67 16.10
N THR A 279 -0.03 13.39 16.04
CA THR A 279 0.81 12.86 14.97
C THR A 279 -0.05 12.67 13.72
N ASP A 280 0.55 12.70 12.52
CA ASP A 280 -0.22 12.59 11.28
C ASP A 280 0.35 11.52 10.34
N LEU A 281 -0.55 10.75 9.74
CA LEU A 281 -0.36 10.13 8.43
C LEU A 281 -0.97 11.05 7.38
N ILE A 282 -0.14 11.65 6.53
CA ILE A 282 -0.56 12.60 5.50
C ILE A 282 -0.32 12.00 4.12
N ILE A 283 -1.38 11.83 3.35
CA ILE A 283 -1.36 11.31 1.98
C ILE A 283 -1.72 12.48 1.06
N GLY A 284 -0.73 12.94 0.28
CA GLY A 284 -0.82 14.19 -0.49
C GLY A 284 -0.35 15.38 0.34
N PHE A 285 0.91 15.36 0.79
CA PHE A 285 1.44 16.33 1.75
C PHE A 285 1.43 17.79 1.27
N ASP A 286 1.54 18.02 -0.04
CA ASP A 286 1.46 19.36 -0.65
C ASP A 286 0.35 19.38 -1.71
N ARG A 287 -0.29 20.55 -1.89
CA ARG A 287 -1.29 20.78 -2.95
C ARG A 287 -0.72 20.61 -4.37
N LEU A 288 0.60 20.66 -4.50
CA LEU A 288 1.33 20.46 -5.74
C LEU A 288 1.81 19.01 -5.90
N ALA A 289 1.56 18.10 -4.97
CA ALA A 289 1.84 16.68 -5.18
C ALA A 289 1.25 16.20 -6.52
N LYS A 290 1.79 15.13 -7.12
CA LYS A 290 1.25 14.52 -8.35
C LYS A 290 0.46 13.25 -8.10
N GLU A 291 0.88 12.41 -7.17
CA GLU A 291 0.13 11.22 -6.75
C GLU A 291 0.65 10.77 -5.38
N ALA A 292 -0.23 10.39 -4.46
CA ALA A 292 0.16 9.88 -3.17
C ALA A 292 -0.69 8.66 -2.81
N THR A 293 -0.06 7.50 -2.70
CA THR A 293 -0.79 6.25 -2.50
C THR A 293 -0.24 5.52 -1.29
N PHE A 294 -1.09 5.27 -0.29
CA PHE A 294 -0.80 4.39 0.84
C PHE A 294 -1.61 3.10 0.67
N ASN A 295 -0.92 1.98 0.43
CA ASN A 295 -1.52 0.66 0.35
C ASN A 295 -1.34 -0.08 1.68
N LEU A 296 -2.45 -0.31 2.41
CA LEU A 296 -2.48 -1.15 3.60
C LEU A 296 -2.80 -2.60 3.20
N GLY A 297 -1.75 -3.36 2.94
CA GLY A 297 -1.83 -4.75 2.52
C GLY A 297 -2.06 -5.00 1.04
N ASP A 298 -2.01 -6.27 0.69
CA ASP A 298 -2.19 -6.83 -0.64
C ASP A 298 -3.15 -8.04 -0.60
N VAL A 299 -3.19 -8.84 -1.67
CA VAL A 299 -4.04 -10.03 -1.74
C VAL A 299 -3.76 -11.07 -0.65
N ASN A 300 -2.56 -11.11 -0.07
CA ASN A 300 -2.13 -12.17 0.85
C ASN A 300 -1.98 -11.69 2.30
N THR A 301 -1.59 -10.44 2.50
CA THR A 301 -1.02 -9.94 3.74
C THR A 301 -1.41 -8.49 4.01
N THR A 302 -1.35 -8.08 5.27
CA THR A 302 -1.57 -6.68 5.67
C THR A 302 -0.61 -6.30 6.80
N GLY A 303 -0.45 -4.99 7.01
CA GLY A 303 0.31 -4.40 8.08
C GLY A 303 -0.51 -4.10 9.34
N THR A 304 0.15 -3.59 10.38
CA THR A 304 -0.50 -3.05 11.58
C THR A 304 -0.18 -1.57 11.73
N LEU A 305 -1.21 -0.73 11.79
CA LEU A 305 -1.08 0.70 12.09
C LEU A 305 -1.54 0.95 13.53
N ASP A 306 -0.66 1.50 14.37
CA ASP A 306 -0.95 1.81 15.78
C ASP A 306 -0.55 3.25 16.12
N GLY A 307 -1.43 3.99 16.80
CA GLY A 307 -1.28 5.43 17.01
C GLY A 307 -2.49 6.08 17.68
N PRO A 308 -2.65 5.98 19.00
CA PRO A 308 -3.90 6.34 19.70
C PRO A 308 -4.32 7.81 19.56
N TYR A 309 -3.44 8.71 19.11
CA TYR A 309 -3.75 10.12 18.85
C TYR A 309 -3.36 10.56 17.43
N THR A 310 -3.23 9.61 16.51
CA THR A 310 -2.79 9.87 15.14
C THR A 310 -3.97 10.26 14.27
N ASN A 311 -3.85 11.40 13.57
CA ASN A 311 -4.77 11.76 12.51
C ASN A 311 -4.38 11.06 11.21
N ILE A 312 -5.38 10.90 10.35
CA ILE A 312 -5.17 10.61 8.94
C ILE A 312 -5.66 11.81 8.16
N THR A 313 -4.84 12.28 7.23
CA THR A 313 -5.24 13.28 6.25
C THR A 313 -5.03 12.72 4.85
N VAL A 314 -6.11 12.52 4.11
CA VAL A 314 -6.07 12.16 2.69
C VAL A 314 -6.53 13.39 1.91
N ARG A 315 -5.60 14.01 1.16
CA ARG A 315 -5.88 15.29 0.50
C ARG A 315 -6.44 15.13 -0.90
N SER A 316 -7.25 16.11 -1.29
CA SER A 316 -7.89 16.18 -2.60
C SER A 316 -6.92 16.24 -3.76
N ASN A 317 -7.47 15.80 -4.91
CA ASN A 317 -6.87 15.64 -6.22
C ASN A 317 -6.07 14.36 -6.42
N LEU A 318 -5.32 13.86 -5.42
CA LEU A 318 -4.26 12.88 -5.70
C LEU A 318 -3.90 11.93 -4.54
N GLY A 319 -4.52 12.08 -3.37
CA GLY A 319 -4.30 11.20 -2.23
C GLY A 319 -5.21 9.98 -2.26
N ILE A 320 -4.62 8.78 -2.16
CA ILE A 320 -5.31 7.49 -2.13
C ILE A 320 -4.86 6.69 -0.92
N PHE A 321 -5.80 6.32 -0.05
CA PHE A 321 -5.61 5.27 0.93
C PHE A 321 -6.35 4.03 0.42
N ASN A 322 -5.63 2.94 0.14
CA ASN A 322 -6.19 1.71 -0.41
C ASN A 322 -5.82 0.52 0.47
N GLY A 323 -6.72 -0.45 0.59
CA GLY A 323 -6.41 -1.79 1.13
C GLY A 323 -7.38 -2.28 2.19
N TRP A 324 -6.88 -3.08 3.14
CA TRP A 324 -7.68 -3.71 4.18
C TRP A 324 -6.86 -3.94 5.46
N GLY A 325 -7.56 -4.07 6.58
CA GLY A 325 -6.99 -4.22 7.92
C GLY A 325 -7.57 -3.21 8.89
N THR A 326 -7.15 -3.32 10.15
CA THR A 326 -7.56 -2.38 11.21
C THR A 326 -6.57 -1.23 11.29
N VAL A 327 -7.10 -0.01 11.27
CA VAL A 327 -6.34 1.22 11.47
C VAL A 327 -6.58 1.67 12.91
N ALA A 328 -5.71 1.25 13.84
CA ALA A 328 -5.87 1.48 15.28
C ALA A 328 -5.42 2.87 15.72
N PHE A 329 -5.91 3.89 15.02
CA PHE A 329 -5.66 5.29 15.31
C PHE A 329 -6.85 5.91 16.05
N GLY A 330 -6.59 6.89 16.93
CA GLY A 330 -7.64 7.56 17.71
C GLY A 330 -7.79 9.06 17.44
N GLY A 331 -7.08 9.61 16.45
CA GLY A 331 -7.23 11.01 16.01
C GLY A 331 -8.41 11.21 15.06
N THR A 332 -8.35 12.24 14.23
CA THR A 332 -9.37 12.58 13.24
C THR A 332 -9.05 11.98 11.88
N LEU A 333 -10.06 11.49 11.16
CA LEU A 333 -9.96 11.06 9.76
C LEU A 333 -10.41 12.23 8.88
N SER A 334 -9.45 13.02 8.40
CA SER A 334 -9.66 14.11 7.46
C SER A 334 -9.53 13.57 6.03
N ASN A 335 -10.64 13.49 5.30
CA ASN A 335 -10.64 12.99 3.93
C ASN A 335 -11.18 14.05 2.97
N SER A 336 -10.43 14.29 1.91
CA SER A 336 -10.83 15.05 0.73
C SER A 336 -10.33 14.36 -0.54
N GLY A 337 -9.76 13.14 -0.44
CA GLY A 337 -9.24 12.33 -1.55
C GLY A 337 -10.01 11.02 -1.68
N ILE A 338 -9.32 9.91 -1.96
CA ILE A 338 -9.92 8.59 -2.16
C ILE A 338 -9.53 7.68 -1.00
N ILE A 339 -10.52 7.06 -0.37
CA ILE A 339 -10.32 5.95 0.57
C ILE A 339 -11.05 4.73 0.03
N ASP A 340 -10.28 3.71 -0.35
CA ASP A 340 -10.76 2.46 -0.95
C ASP A 340 -10.54 1.26 -0.02
N ALA A 341 -11.63 0.70 0.47
CA ALA A 341 -11.64 -0.58 1.16
C ALA A 341 -11.62 -1.72 0.14
N ASN A 342 -10.42 -2.17 -0.25
CA ASN A 342 -10.23 -3.20 -1.26
C ASN A 342 -10.04 -4.58 -0.63
N GLY A 343 -10.96 -5.50 -0.90
CA GLY A 343 -10.91 -6.87 -0.39
C GLY A 343 -9.97 -7.81 -1.15
N TYR A 344 -9.45 -7.40 -2.31
CA TYR A 344 -8.64 -8.22 -3.21
C TYR A 344 -9.29 -9.58 -3.53
N GLY A 345 -10.61 -9.59 -3.74
CA GLY A 345 -11.38 -10.76 -4.21
C GLY A 345 -11.94 -11.64 -3.09
N ILE A 346 -11.60 -11.38 -1.82
CA ILE A 346 -12.20 -12.07 -0.67
C ILE A 346 -12.75 -11.06 0.33
N GLU A 347 -13.70 -11.49 1.16
CA GLU A 347 -14.32 -10.62 2.15
C GLU A 347 -13.32 -10.13 3.19
N ARG A 348 -13.06 -8.82 3.18
CA ARG A 348 -12.17 -8.15 4.12
C ARG A 348 -12.72 -6.79 4.50
N ASP A 349 -12.21 -6.26 5.59
CA ASP A 349 -12.61 -4.97 6.12
C ASP A 349 -11.42 -4.02 6.11
N LEU A 350 -11.65 -2.78 5.72
CA LEU A 350 -10.81 -1.64 6.07
C LEU A 350 -11.51 -0.90 7.21
N ASP A 351 -10.94 -0.99 8.41
CA ASP A 351 -11.60 -0.59 9.65
C ASP A 351 -10.96 0.64 10.29
N PHE A 352 -11.68 1.76 10.23
CA PHE A 352 -11.36 3.03 10.89
C PHE A 352 -12.21 3.29 12.14
N SER A 353 -12.90 2.29 12.68
CA SER A 353 -13.85 2.45 13.80
C SER A 353 -13.24 3.05 15.07
N SER A 354 -11.92 2.98 15.25
CA SER A 354 -11.21 3.60 16.39
C SER A 354 -10.97 5.11 16.22
N MET A 355 -11.09 5.66 15.01
CA MET A 355 -10.91 7.09 14.78
C MET A 355 -11.99 7.87 15.54
N SER A 356 -11.66 9.07 16.01
CA SER A 356 -12.57 9.86 16.85
C SER A 356 -13.70 10.53 16.07
N SER A 357 -13.44 10.90 14.82
CA SER A 357 -14.39 11.59 13.94
C SER A 357 -13.93 11.55 12.49
N VAL A 358 -14.87 11.79 11.57
CA VAL A 358 -14.60 12.08 10.17
C VAL A 358 -14.70 13.59 9.97
N GLN A 359 -13.78 14.15 9.19
CA GLN A 359 -13.78 15.55 8.78
C GLN A 359 -13.52 15.64 7.28
N GLU A 360 -14.09 16.67 6.67
CA GLU A 360 -13.88 17.09 5.30
C GLU A 360 -13.54 18.58 5.40
N PRO A 361 -12.29 18.99 5.12
CA PRO A 361 -11.88 20.37 5.30
C PRO A 361 -12.22 21.29 4.12
N ASN A 362 -12.58 20.77 2.94
CA ASN A 362 -12.80 21.56 1.73
C ASN A 362 -13.90 20.97 0.82
N ASP A 363 -14.96 21.74 0.57
CA ASP A 363 -16.01 21.37 -0.40
C ASP A 363 -15.42 20.77 -1.69
N ASN A 364 -15.92 19.60 -2.06
CA ASN A 364 -15.49 18.86 -3.23
C ASN A 364 -16.27 19.30 -4.46
N ALA A 365 -15.57 19.40 -5.59
CA ALA A 365 -16.24 19.70 -6.84
C ALA A 365 -17.20 18.55 -7.20
N VAL A 366 -18.40 18.91 -7.64
CA VAL A 366 -19.33 17.96 -8.26
C VAL A 366 -18.63 17.25 -9.43
N GLY A 367 -18.74 15.92 -9.47
CA GLY A 367 -18.07 15.07 -10.46
C GLY A 367 -16.58 14.80 -10.18
N SER A 368 -16.04 15.26 -9.04
CA SER A 368 -14.77 14.75 -8.54
C SER A 368 -14.88 13.28 -8.12
N ALA A 369 -13.76 12.56 -8.13
CA ALA A 369 -13.66 11.18 -7.66
C ALA A 369 -13.39 11.07 -6.15
N ASN A 370 -13.41 12.18 -5.40
CA ASN A 370 -13.12 12.15 -3.97
C ASN A 370 -14.28 11.48 -3.21
N GLY A 371 -13.96 10.55 -2.31
CA GLY A 371 -14.99 9.79 -1.61
C GLY A 371 -14.52 8.52 -0.94
N TRP A 372 -15.50 7.66 -0.70
CA TRP A 372 -15.39 6.39 0.00
C TRP A 372 -15.75 5.24 -0.93
N TYR A 373 -14.91 4.22 -0.98
CA TYR A 373 -15.07 3.09 -1.88
C TYR A 373 -14.94 1.77 -1.14
N ALA A 374 -15.64 0.77 -1.65
CA ALA A 374 -15.58 -0.60 -1.18
C ALA A 374 -15.56 -1.50 -2.41
N GLU A 375 -14.38 -2.04 -2.71
CA GLU A 375 -14.11 -2.77 -3.94
C GLU A 375 -13.68 -4.22 -3.67
N ASN A 376 -13.87 -5.10 -4.66
CA ASN A 376 -13.38 -6.47 -4.67
C ASN A 376 -13.67 -7.25 -3.37
N LYS A 377 -14.95 -7.27 -2.95
CA LYS A 377 -15.45 -7.87 -1.68
C LYS A 377 -15.01 -7.13 -0.41
N GLY A 378 -14.45 -5.93 -0.50
CA GLY A 378 -14.11 -5.11 0.65
C GLY A 378 -15.31 -4.47 1.35
N ARG A 379 -15.11 -4.09 2.62
CA ARG A 379 -16.07 -3.32 3.43
C ARG A 379 -15.33 -2.21 4.16
N LEU A 380 -15.82 -0.99 4.05
CA LEU A 380 -15.31 0.15 4.79
C LEU A 380 -16.11 0.33 6.07
N VAL A 381 -15.42 0.37 7.21
CA VAL A 381 -16.00 0.64 8.52
C VAL A 381 -15.50 2.00 9.01
N LEU A 382 -16.41 2.93 9.28
CA LEU A 382 -16.09 4.28 9.76
C LEU A 382 -16.42 4.44 11.26
N PRO A 383 -15.90 5.51 11.91
CA PRO A 383 -16.24 5.85 13.28
C PRO A 383 -17.73 5.88 13.58
N SER A 384 -18.04 5.44 14.79
CA SER A 384 -19.36 5.55 15.37
C SER A 384 -19.74 7.00 15.68
N ILE A 385 -20.99 7.38 15.43
CA ILE A 385 -21.52 8.73 15.72
C ILE A 385 -22.43 8.67 16.95
N LEU A 386 -22.13 9.47 17.97
CA LEU A 386 -22.99 9.59 19.14
C LEU A 386 -24.28 10.34 18.79
N VAL A 387 -25.43 9.79 19.19
CA VAL A 387 -26.73 10.41 18.93
C VAL A 387 -27.53 10.62 20.21
N ALA A 388 -28.32 11.68 20.23
CA ALA A 388 -29.18 12.02 21.35
C ALA A 388 -30.58 11.38 21.20
N SER A 389 -31.40 11.44 22.26
CA SER A 389 -32.84 11.17 22.13
C SER A 389 -33.53 12.28 21.34
N GLY A 390 -34.53 11.93 20.52
CA GLY A 390 -35.27 12.85 19.67
C GLY A 390 -34.81 12.81 18.22
N THR A 391 -35.06 13.88 17.48
CA THR A 391 -34.67 13.99 16.06
C THR A 391 -33.17 14.27 15.94
N ASN A 392 -32.47 13.42 15.20
CA ASN A 392 -31.05 13.54 14.90
C ASN A 392 -30.86 13.77 13.40
N ILE A 393 -29.81 14.52 13.05
CA ILE A 393 -29.30 14.66 11.69
C ILE A 393 -27.80 14.38 11.78
N CYS A 394 -27.35 13.33 11.12
CA CYS A 394 -25.97 12.85 11.19
C CYS A 394 -25.41 12.73 9.78
N ASN A 395 -24.15 13.11 9.59
CA ASN A 395 -23.41 12.84 8.36
C ASN A 395 -22.48 11.66 8.62
N TRP A 396 -22.55 10.65 7.76
CA TRP A 396 -21.65 9.49 7.73
C TRP A 396 -20.71 9.64 6.55
N GLY A 397 -19.41 9.55 6.81
CA GLY A 397 -18.39 9.82 5.80
C GLY A 397 -18.22 11.31 5.46
N GLU A 398 -18.63 12.23 6.33
CA GLU A 398 -18.41 13.68 6.14
C GLU A 398 -18.33 14.44 7.47
N ALA A 399 -17.90 15.71 7.42
CA ALA A 399 -17.92 16.62 8.56
C ALA A 399 -19.35 16.76 9.13
N ALA A 400 -19.49 16.79 10.45
CA ALA A 400 -20.80 16.80 11.11
C ALA A 400 -21.60 18.10 10.88
N GLU A 401 -20.90 19.20 10.67
CA GLU A 401 -21.43 20.53 10.39
C GLU A 401 -21.82 20.75 8.93
N ASP A 402 -21.38 19.88 8.02
CA ASP A 402 -21.70 20.03 6.61
C ASP A 402 -23.21 19.82 6.38
N THR A 403 -23.79 20.72 5.59
CA THR A 403 -25.21 20.68 5.25
C THR A 403 -25.48 20.17 3.85
N ASP A 404 -24.45 19.95 3.04
CA ASP A 404 -24.57 19.57 1.64
C ASP A 404 -23.47 18.59 1.23
N ILE A 405 -23.62 17.33 1.65
CA ILE A 405 -22.64 16.26 1.43
C ILE A 405 -22.19 16.18 -0.03
N ASP A 406 -20.87 16.13 -0.25
CA ASP A 406 -20.30 16.18 -1.59
C ASP A 406 -19.23 15.11 -1.88
N MET A 407 -18.77 14.38 -0.85
CA MET A 407 -17.94 13.19 -1.00
C MET A 407 -18.72 11.98 -1.54
N ILE A 408 -18.18 11.28 -2.55
CA ILE A 408 -18.78 10.07 -3.10
C ILE A 408 -19.01 9.03 -2.00
N ASN A 409 -20.20 8.45 -2.01
CA ASN A 409 -20.72 7.47 -1.06
C ASN A 409 -20.84 7.93 0.40
N SER A 410 -20.74 9.23 0.67
CA SER A 410 -21.18 9.81 1.95
C SER A 410 -22.71 9.82 2.06
N ALA A 411 -23.22 9.83 3.29
CA ALA A 411 -24.65 9.82 3.57
C ALA A 411 -25.04 10.79 4.68
N ARG A 412 -26.13 11.52 4.48
CA ARG A 412 -26.79 12.33 5.49
C ARG A 412 -28.08 11.67 5.93
N ILE A 413 -28.16 11.33 7.22
CA ILE A 413 -29.22 10.51 7.79
C ILE A 413 -29.98 11.34 8.82
N THR A 414 -31.29 11.44 8.64
CA THR A 414 -32.21 12.05 9.62
C THR A 414 -33.07 10.96 10.22
N PHE A 415 -33.25 10.92 11.53
CA PHE A 415 -34.13 9.94 12.17
C PHE A 415 -34.52 10.37 13.59
N ASP A 416 -35.63 9.84 14.08
CA ASP A 416 -36.04 9.97 15.47
C ASP A 416 -35.53 8.78 16.27
N SER A 417 -34.82 9.05 17.36
CA SER A 417 -34.36 8.04 18.32
C SER A 417 -35.14 8.14 19.63
N SER A 418 -35.55 7.00 20.16
CA SER A 418 -36.26 6.92 21.44
C SER A 418 -35.38 7.24 22.67
N MET A 419 -34.06 7.06 22.55
CA MET A 419 -33.08 7.33 23.59
C MET A 419 -31.71 7.70 23.00
N ALA A 420 -30.77 8.16 23.82
CA ALA A 420 -29.39 8.34 23.36
C ALA A 420 -28.79 6.99 22.94
N GLY A 421 -27.92 7.02 21.94
CA GLY A 421 -27.34 5.82 21.35
C GLY A 421 -26.15 6.14 20.46
N THR A 422 -25.83 5.19 19.59
CA THR A 422 -24.69 5.28 18.68
C THR A 422 -25.13 4.79 17.31
N LEU A 423 -24.94 5.64 16.30
CA LEU A 423 -25.11 5.30 14.89
C LEU A 423 -23.80 4.71 14.37
N THR A 424 -23.86 3.53 13.79
CA THR A 424 -22.76 2.90 13.05
C THR A 424 -23.17 2.76 11.58
N GLY A 425 -22.17 2.71 10.70
CA GLY A 425 -22.39 2.56 9.27
C GLY A 425 -21.21 1.90 8.59
N ASN A 426 -21.49 1.04 7.62
CA ASN A 426 -20.51 0.39 6.77
C ASN A 426 -20.85 0.65 5.30
N LEU A 427 -19.84 0.85 4.44
CA LEU A 427 -19.99 0.77 2.99
C LEU A 427 -19.53 -0.62 2.53
N LEU A 428 -20.37 -1.29 1.74
CA LEU A 428 -20.22 -2.68 1.32
C LEU A 428 -19.97 -2.73 -0.19
N CYS A 429 -19.00 -3.54 -0.60
CA CYS A 429 -18.86 -3.92 -2.00
C CYS A 429 -20.05 -4.81 -2.44
N ASP A 430 -20.46 -4.70 -3.70
CA ASP A 430 -21.44 -5.63 -4.29
C ASP A 430 -20.90 -7.08 -4.25
N GLY A 431 -21.80 -8.04 -4.09
CA GLY A 431 -21.47 -9.46 -4.07
C GLY A 431 -20.89 -9.98 -2.75
N ARG A 432 -20.74 -9.17 -1.69
CA ARG A 432 -20.44 -9.72 -0.35
C ARG A 432 -21.60 -10.57 0.18
N SER A 433 -21.30 -11.59 0.97
CA SER A 433 -22.26 -12.50 1.58
C SER A 433 -23.10 -11.85 2.69
N ASP A 434 -22.62 -10.76 3.29
CA ASP A 434 -23.38 -9.92 4.22
C ASP A 434 -24.32 -8.93 3.52
N LEU A 435 -24.24 -8.81 2.19
CA LEU A 435 -25.21 -8.08 1.37
C LEU A 435 -26.28 -9.06 0.85
N PRO A 436 -27.57 -8.87 1.15
CA PRO A 436 -28.62 -9.73 0.62
C PRO A 436 -28.61 -9.77 -0.91
N VAL A 437 -28.89 -10.94 -1.48
CA VAL A 437 -28.98 -11.13 -2.93
C VAL A 437 -29.96 -10.12 -3.52
N ASN A 438 -29.57 -9.53 -4.64
CA ASN A 438 -30.32 -8.46 -5.29
C ASN A 438 -30.19 -8.56 -6.81
N SER A 439 -31.19 -8.08 -7.53
CA SER A 439 -31.24 -8.06 -9.00
C SER A 439 -30.90 -6.66 -9.57
N PHE A 440 -30.08 -5.90 -8.84
CA PHE A 440 -29.75 -4.53 -9.20
C PHE A 440 -28.34 -4.43 -9.77
N ARG A 441 -28.12 -3.47 -10.66
CA ARG A 441 -26.78 -2.94 -10.93
C ARG A 441 -26.52 -1.92 -9.84
N VAL A 442 -25.72 -2.30 -8.85
CA VAL A 442 -25.48 -1.53 -7.62
C VAL A 442 -24.28 -0.61 -7.82
N ILE A 443 -24.39 0.65 -7.40
CA ILE A 443 -23.30 1.64 -7.38
C ILE A 443 -22.88 2.06 -5.97
N GLY A 444 -23.59 1.57 -4.95
CA GLY A 444 -23.22 1.73 -3.55
C GLY A 444 -24.19 0.97 -2.64
N ALA A 445 -23.67 0.41 -1.55
CA ALA A 445 -24.44 -0.33 -0.56
C ALA A 445 -24.00 0.04 0.85
N TRP A 446 -24.94 0.39 1.72
CA TRP A 446 -24.66 0.81 3.09
C TRP A 446 -25.41 -0.08 4.09
N ASP A 447 -24.78 -0.42 5.21
CA ASP A 447 -25.46 -1.02 6.36
C ASP A 447 -25.38 -0.06 7.56
N PHE A 448 -26.51 0.56 7.91
CA PHE A 448 -26.62 1.46 9.05
C PHE A 448 -27.33 0.81 10.21
N GLN A 449 -26.76 0.96 11.41
CA GLN A 449 -27.34 0.43 12.64
C GLN A 449 -27.34 1.49 13.74
N ASN A 450 -28.25 1.37 14.70
CA ASN A 450 -28.24 2.20 15.89
C ASN A 450 -28.49 1.35 17.13
N THR A 451 -27.81 1.67 18.23
CA THR A 451 -28.01 0.97 19.51
C THR A 451 -29.37 1.28 20.15
N ALA A 452 -30.04 2.36 19.74
CA ALA A 452 -31.39 2.72 20.13
C ALA A 452 -32.42 2.39 19.03
N SER A 453 -33.70 2.22 19.40
CA SER A 453 -34.77 2.10 18.42
C SER A 453 -35.00 3.43 17.69
N VAL A 454 -35.05 3.35 16.36
CA VAL A 454 -35.16 4.47 15.43
C VAL A 454 -36.48 4.43 14.64
N SER A 455 -36.93 5.60 14.18
CA SER A 455 -38.08 5.76 13.28
C SER A 455 -37.91 6.99 12.39
N ASN A 456 -38.79 7.16 11.39
CA ASN A 456 -38.79 8.33 10.49
C ASN A 456 -37.43 8.56 9.82
N VAL A 457 -36.84 7.50 9.27
CA VAL A 457 -35.51 7.56 8.66
C VAL A 457 -35.61 8.27 7.31
N GLY A 458 -34.94 9.41 7.17
CA GLY A 458 -34.61 10.04 5.91
C GLY A 458 -33.14 9.81 5.59
N ILE A 459 -32.81 9.51 4.34
CA ILE A 459 -31.44 9.37 3.87
C ILE A 459 -31.23 10.22 2.63
N VAL A 460 -30.08 10.89 2.55
CA VAL A 460 -29.54 11.51 1.35
C VAL A 460 -28.16 10.92 1.13
N VAL A 461 -27.86 10.46 -0.08
CA VAL A 461 -26.58 9.87 -0.44
C VAL A 461 -26.01 10.65 -1.60
N ARG A 462 -24.72 10.99 -1.55
CA ARG A 462 -23.94 11.41 -2.71
C ARG A 462 -23.50 10.13 -3.44
N TYR A 463 -24.21 9.73 -4.50
CA TYR A 463 -23.93 8.47 -5.20
C TYR A 463 -22.70 8.58 -6.11
N ASP A 464 -22.06 7.47 -6.46
CA ASP A 464 -20.94 7.47 -7.41
C ASP A 464 -21.43 7.70 -8.86
N ASP A 465 -21.32 8.95 -9.32
CA ASP A 465 -21.75 9.34 -10.66
C ASP A 465 -20.76 8.91 -11.75
N LEU A 466 -19.49 8.71 -11.41
CA LEU A 466 -18.48 8.21 -12.34
C LEU A 466 -18.74 6.73 -12.65
N LEU A 467 -18.99 5.91 -11.61
CA LEU A 467 -19.37 4.52 -11.77
C LEU A 467 -20.72 4.38 -12.48
N SER A 468 -21.70 5.21 -12.15
CA SER A 468 -22.99 5.24 -12.87
C SER A 468 -22.79 5.48 -14.37
N ALA A 469 -21.92 6.43 -14.74
CA ALA A 469 -21.60 6.70 -16.14
C ALA A 469 -20.84 5.56 -16.82
N GLN A 470 -19.85 4.97 -16.13
CA GLN A 470 -19.09 3.80 -16.60
C GLN A 470 -20.01 2.59 -16.87
N LEU A 471 -21.03 2.42 -16.04
CA LEU A 471 -22.01 1.35 -16.13
C LEU A 471 -23.20 1.69 -17.07
N GLU A 472 -23.12 2.80 -17.80
CA GLU A 472 -24.14 3.28 -18.73
C GLU A 472 -25.55 3.38 -18.09
N MET A 473 -25.59 3.71 -16.80
CA MET A 473 -26.84 3.89 -16.06
C MET A 473 -27.35 5.32 -16.28
N THR A 474 -28.61 5.45 -16.68
CA THR A 474 -29.28 6.76 -16.71
C THR A 474 -29.49 7.23 -15.27
N GLU A 475 -28.90 8.36 -14.88
CA GLU A 475 -29.00 8.87 -13.50
C GLU A 475 -30.47 8.98 -13.04
N ALA A 476 -31.38 9.46 -13.90
CA ALA A 476 -32.80 9.61 -13.58
C ALA A 476 -33.51 8.28 -13.22
N ASP A 477 -32.94 7.14 -13.59
CA ASP A 477 -33.47 5.81 -13.31
C ASP A 477 -32.94 5.25 -11.98
N LEU A 478 -31.91 5.86 -11.37
CA LEU A 478 -31.37 5.44 -10.07
C LEU A 478 -32.47 5.46 -9.00
N LYS A 479 -32.41 4.45 -8.13
CA LYS A 479 -33.27 4.29 -6.96
C LYS A 479 -32.45 3.94 -5.73
N ILE A 480 -32.98 4.29 -4.56
CA ILE A 480 -32.57 3.75 -3.27
C ILE A 480 -33.52 2.62 -2.90
N TYR A 481 -32.98 1.44 -2.65
CA TYR A 481 -33.73 0.32 -2.09
C TYR A 481 -33.29 0.05 -0.65
N GLN A 482 -34.24 -0.30 0.21
CA GLN A 482 -33.96 -0.82 1.55
C GLN A 482 -34.33 -2.29 1.62
N TYR A 483 -33.48 -3.11 2.23
CA TYR A 483 -33.82 -4.50 2.52
C TYR A 483 -34.73 -4.57 3.75
N GLN A 484 -35.96 -5.04 3.58
CA GLN A 484 -36.98 -5.16 4.64
C GLN A 484 -37.66 -6.53 4.55
N THR A 485 -37.68 -7.29 5.64
CA THR A 485 -38.44 -8.56 5.73
C THR A 485 -38.20 -9.47 4.51
N ASP A 486 -36.93 -9.71 4.19
CA ASP A 486 -36.47 -10.56 3.09
C ASP A 486 -36.81 -10.08 1.66
N GLN A 487 -37.03 -8.78 1.48
CA GLN A 487 -37.26 -8.18 0.16
C GLN A 487 -36.67 -6.77 0.07
N TRP A 488 -36.28 -6.39 -1.14
CA TRP A 488 -35.85 -5.02 -1.44
C TRP A 488 -37.06 -4.14 -1.75
N VAL A 489 -37.15 -2.99 -1.07
CA VAL A 489 -38.25 -2.02 -1.22
C VAL A 489 -37.68 -0.70 -1.71
N ASP A 490 -38.23 -0.16 -2.81
CA ASP A 490 -37.88 1.19 -3.29
C ASP A 490 -38.35 2.24 -2.27
N VAL A 491 -37.39 2.98 -1.74
CA VAL A 491 -37.61 4.05 -0.75
C VAL A 491 -37.25 5.43 -1.31
N THR A 492 -37.02 5.54 -2.63
CA THR A 492 -36.61 6.78 -3.29
C THR A 492 -37.68 7.85 -3.18
N SER A 493 -37.28 9.06 -2.77
CA SER A 493 -38.15 10.24 -2.71
C SER A 493 -37.78 11.29 -3.74
N SER A 494 -36.49 11.49 -4.01
CA SER A 494 -36.00 12.45 -5.02
C SER A 494 -34.60 12.11 -5.50
N ILE A 495 -34.24 12.63 -6.67
CA ILE A 495 -32.87 12.62 -7.19
C ILE A 495 -32.50 14.03 -7.68
N ASP A 496 -31.31 14.47 -7.33
CA ASP A 496 -30.68 15.69 -7.82
C ASP A 496 -29.45 15.31 -8.66
N THR A 497 -29.60 15.32 -9.98
CA THR A 497 -28.52 14.99 -10.93
C THR A 497 -27.51 16.12 -11.12
N THR A 498 -27.78 17.31 -10.53
CA THR A 498 -26.83 18.43 -10.52
C THR A 498 -25.88 18.29 -9.36
N LYS A 499 -26.39 17.96 -8.17
CA LYS A 499 -25.56 17.69 -6.98
C LYS A 499 -25.08 16.24 -6.87
N LYS A 500 -25.60 15.37 -7.74
CA LYS A 500 -25.39 13.92 -7.71
C LYS A 500 -25.80 13.29 -6.38
N GLN A 501 -26.92 13.79 -5.84
CA GLN A 501 -27.50 13.31 -4.59
C GLN A 501 -28.81 12.55 -4.88
N ILE A 502 -29.06 11.48 -4.14
CA ILE A 502 -30.33 10.75 -4.16
C ILE A 502 -30.87 10.65 -2.74
N SER A 503 -32.18 10.84 -2.59
CA SER A 503 -32.84 10.86 -1.28
C SER A 503 -33.90 9.79 -1.17
N GLY A 504 -34.12 9.30 0.05
CA GLY A 504 -35.14 8.29 0.35
C GLY A 504 -35.73 8.42 1.74
N SER A 505 -36.78 7.64 2.02
CA SER A 505 -37.45 7.61 3.32
C SER A 505 -37.88 6.19 3.71
N ALA A 506 -37.52 5.79 4.92
CA ALA A 506 -37.68 4.46 5.47
C ALA A 506 -38.26 4.50 6.90
N SER A 507 -38.81 3.38 7.35
CA SER A 507 -39.34 3.24 8.72
C SER A 507 -38.28 2.84 9.74
N SER A 508 -37.14 2.29 9.31
CA SER A 508 -36.02 1.85 10.15
C SER A 508 -34.69 2.09 9.46
N LEU A 509 -33.58 1.96 10.21
CA LEU A 509 -32.25 1.77 9.63
C LEU A 509 -32.08 0.31 9.15
N GLY A 510 -30.96 0.00 8.52
CA GLY A 510 -30.61 -1.30 7.97
C GLY A 510 -29.77 -1.18 6.71
N ILE A 511 -29.92 -2.14 5.80
CA ILE A 511 -29.19 -2.18 4.55
C ILE A 511 -29.92 -1.36 3.48
N PHE A 512 -29.20 -0.44 2.86
CA PHE A 512 -29.63 0.38 1.72
C PHE A 512 -28.71 0.13 0.53
N VAL A 513 -29.27 0.14 -0.68
CA VAL A 513 -28.49 0.11 -1.93
C VAL A 513 -28.97 1.18 -2.87
N VAL A 514 -28.04 1.78 -3.60
CA VAL A 514 -28.33 2.65 -4.74
C VAL A 514 -28.00 1.89 -6.02
N GLY A 515 -28.95 1.86 -6.96
CA GLY A 515 -28.76 1.16 -8.23
C GLY A 515 -29.97 1.24 -9.16
N VAL A 516 -29.91 0.46 -10.24
CA VAL A 516 -31.05 0.25 -11.15
C VAL A 516 -31.40 -1.23 -11.22
N VAL A 517 -32.66 -1.55 -11.48
CA VAL A 517 -33.08 -2.93 -11.77
C VAL A 517 -32.43 -3.39 -13.07
N ILE A 518 -31.77 -4.55 -13.04
CA ILE A 518 -31.24 -5.18 -14.24
C ILE A 518 -32.43 -5.71 -15.04
N THR A 519 -32.79 -4.98 -16.10
CA THR A 519 -33.83 -5.40 -17.06
C THR A 519 -33.23 -5.99 -18.33
N ASN A 520 -32.00 -5.61 -18.64
CA ASN A 520 -31.21 -6.15 -19.74
C ASN A 520 -29.77 -6.32 -19.25
N PRO A 521 -29.31 -7.55 -18.99
CA PRO A 521 -27.94 -7.82 -18.56
C PRO A 521 -26.92 -7.26 -19.57
N ALA A 522 -25.96 -6.48 -19.09
CA ALA A 522 -24.86 -5.98 -19.92
C ALA A 522 -23.76 -7.02 -20.13
N ASN A 523 -23.66 -7.99 -19.22
CA ASN A 523 -22.66 -9.05 -19.22
C ASN A 523 -23.19 -10.29 -18.49
N CYS A 524 -22.40 -11.35 -18.54
CA CYS A 524 -22.74 -12.65 -17.95
C CYS A 524 -22.88 -12.59 -16.43
N TYR A 525 -22.03 -11.83 -15.75
CA TYR A 525 -22.18 -11.59 -14.31
C TYR A 525 -23.57 -11.05 -13.95
N GLU A 526 -24.12 -10.12 -14.74
CA GLU A 526 -25.48 -9.63 -14.53
C GLU A 526 -26.57 -10.67 -14.84
N VAL A 527 -26.35 -11.55 -15.82
CA VAL A 527 -27.25 -12.70 -16.11
C VAL A 527 -27.33 -13.62 -14.90
N HIS A 528 -26.18 -13.94 -14.29
CA HIS A 528 -26.10 -14.68 -13.02
C HIS A 528 -26.80 -13.95 -11.88
N LYS A 529 -26.57 -12.64 -11.75
CA LYS A 529 -27.14 -11.82 -10.69
C LYS A 529 -28.68 -11.82 -10.69
N ILE A 530 -29.30 -11.89 -11.86
CA ILE A 530 -30.77 -12.00 -11.98
C ILE A 530 -31.29 -13.45 -11.95
N GLY A 531 -30.44 -14.42 -11.62
CA GLY A 531 -30.79 -15.84 -11.53
C GLY A 531 -31.07 -16.50 -12.88
N GLN A 532 -30.52 -15.96 -13.96
CA GLN A 532 -30.64 -16.51 -15.32
C GLN A 532 -29.35 -17.19 -15.81
N GLY A 533 -28.25 -17.08 -15.07
CA GLY A 533 -27.00 -17.76 -15.39
C GLY A 533 -27.07 -19.26 -15.10
N TYR A 534 -26.23 -20.04 -15.80
CA TYR A 534 -26.01 -21.44 -15.46
C TYR A 534 -25.21 -21.52 -14.16
N LEU A 535 -25.62 -22.35 -13.21
CA LEU A 535 -24.89 -22.49 -11.95
C LEU A 535 -23.45 -22.97 -12.18
N GLY A 536 -23.26 -23.82 -13.21
CA GLY A 536 -21.95 -24.33 -13.60
C GLY A 536 -20.98 -23.31 -14.23
N ASP A 537 -21.41 -22.08 -14.55
CA ASP A 537 -20.54 -21.02 -15.10
C ASP A 537 -19.87 -20.28 -13.93
N LEU A 538 -18.74 -20.82 -13.49
CA LEU A 538 -18.00 -20.42 -12.30
C LEU A 538 -17.10 -19.20 -12.55
N ASN A 539 -16.67 -18.98 -13.80
CA ASN A 539 -15.87 -17.80 -14.17
C ASN A 539 -16.73 -16.61 -14.67
N TYR A 540 -18.05 -16.80 -14.78
CA TYR A 540 -19.03 -15.82 -15.23
C TYR A 540 -18.77 -15.34 -16.67
N ASP A 541 -18.45 -16.25 -17.60
CA ASP A 541 -18.21 -15.95 -19.01
C ASP A 541 -19.39 -16.30 -19.95
N CYS A 542 -20.55 -16.68 -19.39
CA CYS A 542 -21.77 -17.18 -20.06
C CYS A 542 -21.65 -18.60 -20.64
N GLU A 543 -20.52 -19.28 -20.50
CA GLU A 543 -20.28 -20.59 -21.08
C GLU A 543 -19.76 -21.59 -20.05
N VAL A 544 -20.58 -22.57 -19.66
CA VAL A 544 -20.08 -23.71 -18.88
C VAL A 544 -19.14 -24.57 -19.74
N ASN A 545 -17.84 -24.51 -19.46
CA ASN A 545 -16.81 -25.09 -20.29
C ASN A 545 -15.67 -25.73 -19.46
N SER A 546 -14.52 -25.98 -20.10
CA SER A 546 -13.38 -26.62 -19.43
C SER A 546 -12.70 -25.74 -18.38
N GLU A 547 -12.83 -24.43 -18.47
CA GLU A 547 -12.31 -23.47 -17.48
C GLU A 547 -13.10 -23.59 -16.16
N ASP A 548 -14.43 -23.65 -16.23
CA ASP A 548 -15.27 -23.89 -15.04
C ASP A 548 -14.99 -25.24 -14.42
N LEU A 549 -14.81 -26.28 -15.25
CA LEU A 549 -14.41 -27.58 -14.73
C LEU A 549 -13.05 -27.51 -13.99
N SER A 550 -12.11 -26.70 -14.45
CA SER A 550 -10.84 -26.52 -13.75
C SER A 550 -11.06 -25.89 -12.38
N MET A 551 -11.86 -24.82 -12.30
CA MET A 551 -12.21 -24.15 -11.04
C MET A 551 -12.95 -25.10 -10.09
N PHE A 552 -13.88 -25.89 -10.62
CA PHE A 552 -14.61 -26.91 -9.87
C PHE A 552 -13.68 -27.97 -9.28
N VAL A 553 -12.72 -28.46 -10.08
CA VAL A 553 -11.74 -29.47 -9.64
C VAL A 553 -10.83 -28.92 -8.56
N ASP A 554 -10.46 -27.65 -8.62
CA ASP A 554 -9.66 -27.00 -7.58
C ASP A 554 -10.42 -26.89 -6.25
N GLN A 555 -11.76 -26.88 -6.28
CA GLN A 555 -12.62 -26.88 -5.09
C GLN A 555 -13.12 -28.28 -4.68
N TRP A 556 -12.78 -29.34 -5.41
CA TRP A 556 -13.30 -30.70 -5.18
C TRP A 556 -12.97 -31.23 -3.78
N LEU A 557 -14.01 -31.70 -3.07
CA LEU A 557 -13.95 -32.18 -1.68
C LEU A 557 -13.51 -31.12 -0.65
N MET A 558 -13.41 -29.86 -1.06
CA MET A 558 -13.30 -28.77 -0.09
C MET A 558 -14.66 -28.59 0.61
N SER A 559 -14.61 -28.06 1.83
CA SER A 559 -15.79 -27.78 2.65
C SER A 559 -15.86 -26.30 3.01
N GLY A 560 -17.06 -25.74 3.06
CA GLY A 560 -17.30 -24.33 3.36
C GLY A 560 -18.25 -23.69 2.35
N THR A 561 -18.30 -22.36 2.34
CA THR A 561 -19.00 -21.60 1.30
C THR A 561 -18.09 -21.51 0.09
N LEU A 562 -18.35 -22.34 -0.91
CA LEU A 562 -17.54 -22.48 -2.12
C LEU A 562 -18.43 -22.24 -3.34
N ASP A 563 -17.92 -21.55 -4.34
CA ASP A 563 -18.70 -21.24 -5.55
C ASP A 563 -19.18 -22.51 -6.29
N SER A 564 -18.43 -23.61 -6.15
CA SER A 564 -18.75 -24.91 -6.75
C SER A 564 -19.74 -25.77 -5.94
N ASP A 565 -20.18 -25.36 -4.75
CA ASP A 565 -21.17 -26.10 -3.94
C ASP A 565 -22.61 -25.69 -4.33
N PHE A 566 -22.99 -26.03 -5.57
CA PHE A 566 -24.26 -25.63 -6.18
C PHE A 566 -25.50 -26.12 -5.44
N ASN A 567 -25.38 -27.22 -4.68
CA ASN A 567 -26.49 -27.77 -3.89
C ASN A 567 -26.52 -27.29 -2.42
N HIS A 568 -25.54 -26.45 -2.03
CA HIS A 568 -25.38 -25.89 -0.69
C HIS A 568 -25.26 -26.96 0.42
N SER A 569 -24.58 -28.08 0.15
CA SER A 569 -24.32 -29.13 1.14
C SER A 569 -23.17 -28.81 2.09
N SER A 570 -22.49 -27.67 1.88
CA SER A 570 -21.22 -27.26 2.48
C SER A 570 -20.02 -28.11 2.06
N THR A 571 -20.14 -28.93 1.01
CA THR A 571 -19.06 -29.75 0.44
C THR A 571 -19.21 -29.86 -1.07
N VAL A 572 -18.14 -29.60 -1.82
CA VAL A 572 -18.15 -29.78 -3.28
C VAL A 572 -17.96 -31.26 -3.60
N ASP A 573 -19.01 -31.92 -4.11
CA ASP A 573 -19.01 -33.37 -4.35
C ASP A 573 -19.65 -33.79 -5.68
N ALA A 574 -19.91 -35.09 -5.82
CA ALA A 574 -20.42 -35.66 -7.07
C ALA A 574 -21.83 -35.14 -7.45
N LEU A 575 -22.60 -34.62 -6.50
CA LEU A 575 -23.88 -33.98 -6.76
C LEU A 575 -23.68 -32.64 -7.46
N ASP A 576 -22.71 -31.85 -7.01
CA ASP A 576 -22.35 -30.58 -7.66
C ASP A 576 -21.76 -30.80 -9.05
N PHE A 577 -20.91 -31.82 -9.20
CA PHE A 577 -20.39 -32.19 -10.51
C PHE A 577 -21.51 -32.58 -11.48
N ASN A 578 -22.58 -33.21 -11.00
CA ASN A 578 -23.72 -33.53 -11.85
C ASN A 578 -24.44 -32.27 -12.33
N ILE A 579 -24.56 -31.23 -11.50
CA ILE A 579 -25.12 -29.92 -11.89
C ILE A 579 -24.22 -29.25 -12.94
N LEU A 580 -22.91 -29.16 -12.69
CA LEU A 580 -21.93 -28.65 -13.67
C LEU A 580 -22.05 -29.36 -15.03
N ALA A 581 -22.10 -30.70 -14.99
CA ALA A 581 -22.17 -31.51 -16.21
C ALA A 581 -23.52 -31.38 -16.93
N GLU A 582 -24.62 -31.19 -16.19
CA GLU A 582 -25.93 -30.91 -16.77
C GLU A 582 -25.95 -29.56 -17.47
N ASP A 583 -25.38 -28.52 -16.87
CA ASP A 583 -25.29 -27.18 -17.47
C ASP A 583 -24.38 -27.18 -18.71
N TRP A 584 -23.20 -27.81 -18.64
CA TRP A 584 -22.29 -27.96 -19.79
C TRP A 584 -22.99 -28.64 -20.98
N LEU A 585 -23.88 -29.60 -20.75
CA LEU A 585 -24.58 -30.31 -21.82
C LEU A 585 -25.73 -29.51 -22.45
N GLN A 586 -26.18 -28.40 -21.84
CA GLN A 586 -27.34 -27.64 -22.31
C GLN A 586 -27.04 -26.68 -23.49
N ASN A 587 -25.84 -26.73 -24.08
CA ASN A 587 -25.36 -25.89 -25.21
C ASN A 587 -25.33 -24.38 -24.87
N ASN A 588 -24.23 -23.95 -24.24
CA ASN A 588 -23.56 -22.62 -24.17
C ASN A 588 -24.23 -21.37 -24.79
N ASN A 589 -25.53 -21.13 -24.63
CA ASN A 589 -26.13 -19.85 -25.01
C ASN A 589 -27.38 -19.61 -24.14
N PRO A 590 -27.21 -19.09 -22.92
CA PRO A 590 -28.32 -18.75 -22.02
C PRO A 590 -29.26 -17.68 -22.61
#